data_AF-A0A349VQD5-F1
#
_entry.id   AF-A0A349VQD5-F1
#
_cell.length_a   1.000
_cell.length_b   1.000
_cell.length_c   1.000
_cell.angle_alpha   90.00
_cell.angle_beta   90.00
_cell.angle_gamma   90.00
#
_symmetry.space_group_name_H-M   'P 1'
#
loop_
_entity.id
_entity.type
_entity.pdbx_description
1 polymer ?
#
loop_
_entity_poly.entity_id
_entity_poly.type
_entity_poly.pdbx_seq_one_letter_code
_entity_poly.pdbx_strand_id
1 'polypeptide(L)'
;MPRDIIILIAAIVGGIILITVILFAMIKTAKGNEALVVSGVGATDKYGNPKIKRAGGRVVIPFIQKAKYFDLCVRTAKVEGDVTKTQTGVPIQIDWAVAYNPDVSSNESLQRAVCNFLDKNDKELERVILDVVSGGVRAVIAKMTPEEVMNGKD
;
A
#
# COMPACT_ATOMS: atom_id res chain seq x y z
N MET A 1 -11.80 -41.33 -40.69
CA MET A 1 -10.55 -41.82 -40.09
C MET A 1 -9.46 -40.73 -39.99
N PRO A 2 -8.89 -40.16 -41.08
CA PRO A 2 -7.81 -39.18 -40.93
C PRO A 2 -8.28 -37.83 -40.34
N ARG A 3 -9.51 -37.39 -40.67
CA ARG A 3 -10.07 -36.12 -40.14
C ARG A 3 -10.36 -36.18 -38.63
N ASP A 4 -10.79 -37.33 -38.13
CA ASP A 4 -11.15 -37.52 -36.71
C ASP A 4 -9.91 -37.47 -35.82
N ILE A 5 -8.80 -38.04 -36.27
CA ILE A 5 -7.49 -38.00 -35.59
C ILE A 5 -6.95 -36.57 -35.53
N ILE A 6 -7.09 -35.80 -36.62
CA ILE A 6 -6.64 -34.39 -36.66
C ILE A 6 -7.45 -33.54 -35.66
N ILE A 7 -8.76 -33.75 -35.55
CA ILE A 7 -9.61 -33.04 -34.59
C ILE A 7 -9.24 -33.40 -33.14
N LEU A 8 -8.98 -34.68 -32.85
CA LEU A 8 -8.56 -35.13 -31.52
C LEU A 8 -7.22 -34.49 -31.11
N ILE A 9 -6.23 -34.49 -32.01
CA ILE A 9 -4.91 -33.88 -31.76
C ILE A 9 -5.05 -32.37 -31.55
N ALA A 10 -5.83 -31.69 -32.40
CA ALA A 10 -6.08 -30.25 -32.26
C ALA A 10 -6.76 -29.91 -30.93
N ALA A 11 -7.71 -30.72 -30.48
CA ALA A 11 -8.37 -30.54 -29.19
C ALA A 11 -7.40 -30.73 -27.99
N ILE A 12 -6.53 -31.74 -28.05
CA ILE A 12 -5.51 -31.99 -27.01
C ILE A 12 -4.51 -30.83 -26.96
N VAL A 13 -3.99 -30.41 -28.11
CA VAL A 13 -3.05 -29.29 -28.22
C VAL A 13 -3.69 -27.99 -27.72
N GLY A 14 -4.94 -27.71 -28.11
CA GLY A 14 -5.70 -26.57 -27.61
C GLY A 14 -5.89 -26.60 -26.08
N GLY A 15 -6.19 -27.78 -25.52
CA GLY A 15 -6.31 -27.97 -24.08
C GLY A 15 -5.01 -27.72 -23.32
N ILE A 16 -3.87 -28.21 -23.83
CA ILE A 16 -2.55 -27.99 -23.23
C ILE A 16 -2.17 -26.50 -23.26
N ILE A 17 -2.43 -25.81 -24.37
CA ILE A 17 -2.19 -24.37 -24.49
C ILE A 17 -3.06 -23.61 -23.48
N LEU A 18 -4.34 -23.95 -23.36
CA LEU A 18 -5.25 -23.33 -22.39
C LEU A 18 -4.76 -23.54 -20.94
N ILE A 19 -4.35 -24.76 -20.58
CA ILE A 19 -3.81 -25.07 -19.25
C ILE A 19 -2.54 -24.27 -18.97
N THR A 20 -1.64 -24.19 -19.96
CA THR A 20 -0.39 -23.43 -19.83
C THR A 20 -0.68 -21.95 -19.59
N VAL A 21 -1.60 -21.36 -20.35
CA VAL A 21 -2.01 -19.95 -20.15
C VAL A 21 -2.60 -19.73 -18.75
N ILE A 22 -3.43 -20.65 -18.25
CA ILE A 22 -3.99 -20.56 -16.89
C ILE A 22 -2.90 -20.64 -15.83
N LEU A 23 -1.94 -21.56 -15.95
CA LEU A 23 -0.84 -21.70 -15.00
C LEU A 23 0.04 -20.44 -14.95
N PHE A 24 0.36 -19.86 -16.11
CA PHE A 24 1.09 -18.58 -16.16
C PHE A 24 0.28 -17.44 -15.56
N ALA A 25 -1.04 -17.39 -15.79
CA ALA A 25 -1.90 -16.36 -15.21
C ALA A 25 -2.00 -16.46 -13.67
N MET A 26 -1.80 -17.65 -13.10
CA MET A 26 -1.84 -17.89 -11.65
C MET A 26 -0.57 -17.41 -10.92
N ILE A 27 0.58 -17.30 -11.60
CA ILE A 27 1.82 -16.89 -10.94
C ILE A 27 1.87 -15.36 -10.87
N LYS A 28 1.78 -14.81 -9.66
CA LYS A 28 1.96 -13.37 -9.40
C LYS A 28 3.21 -13.15 -8.59
N THR A 29 4.07 -12.27 -9.07
CA THR A 29 5.34 -11.91 -8.42
C THR A 29 5.29 -10.46 -7.97
N ALA A 30 5.66 -10.22 -6.72
CA ALA A 30 5.92 -8.87 -6.21
C ALA A 30 7.37 -8.47 -6.44
N LYS A 31 7.58 -7.20 -6.80
CA LYS A 31 8.91 -6.60 -6.88
C LYS A 31 9.52 -6.47 -5.48
N GLY A 32 10.84 -6.25 -5.41
CA GLY A 32 11.55 -6.15 -4.12
C GLY A 32 11.06 -5.02 -3.21
N ASN A 33 10.43 -3.99 -3.77
CA ASN A 33 9.87 -2.82 -3.06
C ASN A 33 8.35 -2.88 -2.86
N GLU A 34 7.71 -4.00 -3.20
CA GLU A 34 6.25 -4.17 -3.11
C GLU A 34 5.92 -5.37 -2.23
N ALA A 35 4.81 -5.28 -1.50
CA ALA A 35 4.19 -6.41 -0.82
C ALA A 35 3.03 -6.96 -1.66
N LEU A 36 3.00 -8.28 -1.85
CA LEU A 36 1.86 -8.96 -2.44
C LEU A 36 0.85 -9.26 -1.33
N VAL A 37 -0.32 -8.64 -1.43
CA VAL A 37 -1.46 -8.87 -0.54
C VAL A 37 -2.45 -9.77 -1.26
N VAL A 38 -2.66 -10.97 -0.72
CA VAL A 38 -3.63 -11.91 -1.27
C VAL A 38 -4.81 -12.04 -0.32
N SER A 39 -6.01 -11.81 -0.83
CA SER A 39 -7.27 -11.94 -0.10
C SER A 39 -8.19 -12.95 -0.79
N GLY A 40 -9.09 -13.58 -0.04
CA GLY A 40 -10.04 -14.58 -0.56
C GLY A 40 -9.98 -15.93 0.15
N VAL A 41 -10.72 -16.91 -0.40
CA VAL A 41 -10.90 -18.24 0.21
C VAL A 41 -9.54 -18.96 0.32
N GLY A 42 -9.19 -19.41 1.53
CA GLY A 42 -7.92 -20.07 1.85
C GLY A 42 -6.67 -19.15 1.89
N ALA A 43 -6.80 -17.90 1.46
CA ALA A 43 -5.75 -16.88 1.47
C ALA A 43 -5.83 -15.92 2.67
N THR A 44 -6.58 -16.31 3.70
CA THR A 44 -6.79 -15.53 4.92
C THR A 44 -6.08 -16.20 6.10
N ASP A 45 -5.54 -15.43 7.03
CA ASP A 45 -4.90 -15.91 8.26
C ASP A 45 -5.94 -16.36 9.31
N LYS A 46 -5.48 -16.97 10.41
CA LYS A 46 -6.30 -17.44 11.56
C LYS A 46 -7.25 -16.37 12.10
N TYR A 47 -6.92 -15.09 11.93
CA TYR A 47 -7.66 -13.94 12.41
C TYR A 47 -8.52 -13.24 11.35
N GLY A 48 -8.73 -13.85 10.17
CA GLY A 48 -9.54 -13.22 9.12
C GLY A 48 -8.80 -12.17 8.29
N ASN A 49 -7.49 -12.01 8.47
CA ASN A 49 -6.68 -11.01 7.77
C ASN A 49 -6.06 -11.52 6.47
N PRO A 50 -5.90 -10.64 5.45
CA PRO A 50 -5.28 -11.04 4.18
C PRO A 50 -3.83 -11.48 4.38
N LYS A 51 -3.39 -12.51 3.64
CA LYS A 51 -2.00 -12.99 3.71
C LYS A 51 -1.09 -12.05 2.94
N ILE A 52 -0.07 -11.53 3.63
CA ILE A 52 0.91 -10.60 3.08
C ILE A 52 2.24 -11.34 2.84
N LYS A 53 2.83 -11.17 1.66
CA LYS A 53 4.16 -11.65 1.32
C LYS A 53 5.01 -10.47 0.87
N ARG A 54 6.09 -10.20 1.59
CA ARG A 54 7.15 -9.24 1.20
C ARG A 54 8.07 -9.93 0.21
N ALA A 55 8.36 -9.29 -0.93
CA ALA A 55 9.31 -9.71 -1.96
C ALA A 55 9.23 -11.20 -2.37
N GLY A 56 8.73 -11.49 -3.59
CA GLY A 56 8.74 -12.84 -4.14
C GLY A 56 7.48 -13.24 -4.92
N GLY A 57 7.46 -14.48 -5.38
CA GLY A 57 6.36 -15.07 -6.16
C GLY A 57 5.38 -15.86 -5.30
N ARG A 58 4.08 -15.74 -5.59
CA ARG A 58 3.04 -16.62 -5.06
C ARG A 58 2.07 -17.03 -6.16
N VAL A 59 1.68 -18.29 -6.13
CA VAL A 59 0.58 -18.80 -6.95
C VAL A 59 -0.74 -18.28 -6.34
N VAL A 60 -1.47 -17.49 -7.12
CA VAL A 60 -2.76 -16.90 -6.79
C VAL A 60 -3.79 -17.49 -7.75
N ILE A 61 -4.84 -18.09 -7.20
CA ILE A 61 -5.92 -18.70 -8.00
C ILE A 61 -6.94 -17.60 -8.34
N PRO A 62 -7.01 -17.09 -9.59
CA PRO A 62 -7.74 -15.87 -9.91
C PRO A 62 -9.26 -15.95 -9.68
N PHE A 63 -9.84 -17.16 -9.66
CA PHE A 63 -11.28 -17.35 -9.49
C PHE A 63 -11.76 -17.19 -8.03
N ILE A 64 -10.89 -17.45 -7.05
CA ILE A 64 -11.24 -17.44 -5.61
C ILE A 64 -10.36 -16.51 -4.77
N GLN A 65 -9.26 -15.99 -5.35
CA GLN A 65 -8.29 -15.15 -4.68
C GLN A 65 -8.06 -13.86 -5.47
N LYS A 66 -8.00 -12.74 -4.76
CA LYS A 66 -7.61 -11.44 -5.29
C LYS A 66 -6.18 -11.13 -4.85
N ALA A 67 -5.35 -10.69 -5.78
CA ALA A 67 -4.02 -10.19 -5.50
C ALA A 67 -4.00 -8.67 -5.67
N LYS A 68 -3.43 -7.97 -4.70
CA LYS A 68 -3.13 -6.54 -4.75
C LYS A 68 -1.68 -6.31 -4.39
N TYR A 69 -1.12 -5.27 -4.97
CA TYR A 69 0.24 -4.82 -4.68
C TYR A 69 0.14 -3.64 -3.73
N PHE A 70 0.98 -3.65 -2.71
CA PHE A 70 1.09 -2.57 -1.74
C PHE A 70 2.53 -2.05 -1.75
N ASP A 71 2.71 -0.76 -2.04
CA ASP A 71 4.03 -0.16 -2.16
C ASP A 71 4.65 0.06 -0.78
N LEU A 72 5.92 -0.32 -0.62
CA LEU A 72 6.69 -0.17 0.63
C LEU A 72 7.68 1.01 0.55
N CYS A 73 7.77 1.70 -0.58
CA CYS A 73 8.66 2.84 -0.76
C CYS A 73 8.25 4.03 0.13
N VAL A 74 9.26 4.81 0.52
CA VAL A 74 9.07 6.11 1.17
C VAL A 74 8.36 7.07 0.22
N ARG A 75 7.42 7.82 0.77
CA ARG A 75 6.70 8.91 0.11
C ARG A 75 6.90 10.18 0.92
N THR A 76 6.96 11.30 0.23
CA THR A 76 7.10 12.61 0.86
C THR A 76 5.93 13.47 0.45
N ALA A 77 5.24 14.03 1.43
CA ALA A 77 4.22 15.04 1.22
C ALA A 77 4.71 16.38 1.76
N LYS A 78 4.44 17.46 1.02
CA LYS A 78 4.80 18.83 1.39
C LYS A 78 3.53 19.65 1.50
N VAL A 79 3.42 20.40 2.59
CA VAL A 79 2.34 21.37 2.79
C VAL A 79 2.98 22.75 2.94
N GLU A 80 2.48 23.69 2.17
CA GLU A 80 2.94 25.08 2.17
C GLU A 80 1.82 25.99 2.71
N GLY A 81 2.20 26.99 3.49
CA GLY A 81 1.29 28.03 3.96
C GLY A 81 0.23 27.55 4.96
N ASP A 82 0.50 26.52 5.77
CA ASP A 82 -0.41 26.13 6.86
C ASP A 82 -0.39 27.23 7.94
N VAL A 83 -1.55 27.78 8.28
CA VAL A 83 -1.67 28.94 9.19
C VAL A 83 -2.05 28.43 10.57
N THR A 84 -1.20 28.70 11.56
CA THR A 84 -1.40 28.27 12.95
C THR A 84 -1.16 29.43 13.92
N LYS A 85 -1.81 29.39 15.09
CA LYS A 85 -1.57 30.37 16.16
C LYS A 85 -0.62 29.79 17.20
N THR A 86 0.36 30.59 17.62
CA THR A 86 1.28 30.26 18.71
C THR A 86 0.61 30.41 20.08
N GLN A 87 1.32 30.04 21.16
CA GLN A 87 0.84 30.22 22.54
C GLN A 87 0.46 31.67 22.85
N THR A 88 1.18 32.63 22.27
CA THR A 88 0.93 34.08 22.44
C THR A 88 -0.21 34.60 21.57
N GLY A 89 -0.84 33.75 20.74
CA GLY A 89 -1.94 34.10 19.85
C GLY A 89 -1.51 34.72 18.52
N VAL A 90 -0.20 34.79 18.26
CA VAL A 90 0.35 35.34 17.01
C VAL A 90 0.14 34.32 15.88
N PRO A 91 -0.49 34.71 14.75
CA PRO A 91 -0.62 33.84 13.60
C PRO A 91 0.74 33.71 12.89
N ILE A 92 1.15 32.48 12.64
CA ILE A 92 2.35 32.16 11.87
C ILE A 92 1.97 31.24 10.70
N GLN A 93 2.69 31.41 9.60
CA GLN A 93 2.60 30.52 8.44
C GLN A 93 3.79 29.56 8.50
N ILE A 94 3.51 28.28 8.39
CA ILE A 94 4.52 27.24 8.44
C ILE A 94 4.49 26.42 7.14
N ASP A 95 5.68 26.11 6.66
CA ASP A 95 5.89 25.14 5.60
C ASP A 95 6.52 23.91 6.23
N TRP A 96 5.96 22.74 5.95
CA TRP A 96 6.47 21.49 6.49
C TRP A 96 6.40 20.37 5.45
N ALA A 97 7.31 19.43 5.59
CA ALA A 97 7.37 18.25 4.76
C ALA A 97 7.48 17.02 5.67
N VAL A 98 6.75 15.96 5.31
CA VAL A 98 6.78 14.69 6.03
C VAL A 98 7.11 13.57 5.06
N ALA A 99 8.10 12.76 5.43
CA ALA A 99 8.36 11.49 4.77
C ALA A 99 7.66 10.38 5.56
N TYR A 100 6.89 9.54 4.88
CA TYR A 100 6.18 8.42 5.48
C TYR A 100 6.37 7.15 4.65
N ASN A 101 6.37 6.01 5.33
CA ASN A 101 6.43 4.69 4.73
C ASN A 101 5.70 3.68 5.63
N PRO A 102 5.20 2.57 5.07
CA PRO A 102 4.67 1.49 5.87
C PRO A 102 5.75 0.91 6.79
N ASP A 103 5.39 0.68 8.05
CA ASP A 103 6.28 0.02 9.00
C ASP A 103 6.46 -1.46 8.63
N VAL A 104 7.69 -1.83 8.28
CA VAL A 104 8.10 -3.19 7.89
C VAL A 104 8.82 -3.94 9.02
N SER A 105 8.95 -3.34 10.20
CA SER A 105 9.65 -3.93 11.35
C SER A 105 8.98 -5.22 11.85
N SER A 106 7.65 -5.24 11.86
CA SER A 106 6.84 -6.38 12.27
C SER A 106 5.79 -6.74 11.22
N ASN A 107 5.47 -8.03 11.10
CA ASN A 107 4.40 -8.46 10.19
C ASN A 107 3.03 -7.93 10.65
N GLU A 108 2.81 -7.73 11.96
CA GLU A 108 1.56 -7.18 12.47
C GLU A 108 1.39 -5.69 12.12
N SER A 109 2.46 -4.88 12.27
CA SER A 109 2.45 -3.47 11.86
C SER A 109 2.11 -3.33 10.38
N LEU A 110 2.80 -4.11 9.53
CA LEU A 110 2.55 -4.12 8.09
C LEU A 110 1.13 -4.56 7.78
N GLN A 111 0.60 -5.54 8.50
CA GLN A 111 -0.78 -5.99 8.33
C GLN A 111 -1.80 -4.93 8.69
N ARG A 112 -1.58 -4.18 9.78
CA ARG A 112 -2.42 -3.02 10.11
C ARG A 112 -2.37 -1.95 9.02
N ALA A 113 -1.18 -1.63 8.51
CA ALA A 113 -1.03 -0.66 7.42
C ALA A 113 -1.76 -1.11 6.14
N VAL A 114 -1.57 -2.37 5.73
CA VAL A 114 -2.27 -2.94 4.57
C VAL A 114 -3.78 -2.94 4.77
N CYS A 115 -4.30 -3.43 5.90
CA CYS A 115 -5.75 -3.46 6.12
C CYS A 115 -6.40 -2.08 6.10
N ASN A 116 -5.70 -1.03 6.57
CA ASN A 116 -6.24 0.32 6.61
C ASN A 116 -6.10 1.10 5.30
N PHE A 117 -5.05 0.81 4.50
CA PHE A 117 -4.66 1.67 3.38
C PHE A 117 -4.62 0.97 2.00
N LEU A 118 -4.76 -0.35 1.91
CA LEU A 118 -4.68 -1.09 0.63
C LEU A 118 -5.69 -0.65 -0.44
N ASP A 119 -6.89 -0.26 -0.01
CA ASP A 119 -8.00 0.14 -0.90
C ASP A 119 -8.15 1.66 -1.03
N LYS A 120 -7.30 2.43 -0.34
CA LYS A 120 -7.33 3.89 -0.41
C LYS A 120 -6.54 4.36 -1.63
N ASN A 121 -7.04 5.41 -2.27
CA ASN A 121 -6.29 6.08 -3.34
C ASN A 121 -5.12 6.86 -2.74
N ASP A 122 -4.03 7.05 -3.49
CA ASP A 122 -2.83 7.76 -3.04
C ASP A 122 -3.15 9.15 -2.48
N LYS A 123 -4.07 9.89 -3.13
CA LYS A 123 -4.52 11.21 -2.68
C LYS A 123 -5.29 11.17 -1.35
N GLU A 124 -6.06 10.11 -1.12
CA GLU A 124 -6.83 9.93 0.12
C GLU A 124 -5.89 9.54 1.26
N LEU A 125 -4.93 8.65 0.99
CA LEU A 125 -3.86 8.29 1.91
C LEU A 125 -3.07 9.53 2.34
N GLU A 126 -2.60 10.32 1.37
CA GLU A 126 -1.86 11.56 1.62
C GLU A 126 -2.69 12.52 2.47
N ARG A 127 -3.96 12.78 2.11
CA ARG A 127 -4.85 13.63 2.90
C ARG A 127 -4.97 13.17 4.35
N VAL A 128 -5.25 11.88 4.58
CA VAL A 128 -5.43 11.34 5.95
C VAL A 128 -4.16 11.51 6.77
N ILE A 129 -2.99 11.26 6.19
CA ILE A 129 -1.70 11.45 6.86
C ILE A 129 -1.47 12.94 7.16
N LEU A 130 -1.69 13.81 6.18
CA LEU A 130 -1.52 15.25 6.33
C LEU A 130 -2.46 15.84 7.38
N ASP A 131 -3.70 15.39 7.47
CA ASP A 131 -4.65 15.85 8.49
C ASP A 131 -4.19 15.48 9.90
N VAL A 132 -3.69 14.25 10.09
CA VAL A 132 -3.15 13.79 11.38
C VAL A 132 -1.87 14.54 11.74
N VAL A 133 -0.94 14.69 10.79
CA VAL A 133 0.33 15.39 11.03
C VAL A 133 0.09 16.89 11.26
N SER A 134 -0.79 17.53 10.49
CA SER A 134 -1.15 18.94 10.68
C SER A 134 -1.78 19.17 12.06
N GLY A 135 -2.67 18.27 12.51
CA GLY A 135 -3.21 18.31 13.87
C GLY A 135 -2.12 18.25 14.94
N GLY A 136 -1.14 17.35 14.77
CA GLY A 136 0.01 17.22 15.66
C GLY A 136 0.92 18.45 15.66
N VAL A 137 1.28 18.95 14.48
CA VAL A 137 2.10 20.17 14.31
C VAL A 137 1.42 21.38 14.95
N ARG A 138 0.11 21.55 14.71
CA ARG A 138 -0.69 22.60 15.35
C ARG A 138 -0.68 22.50 16.87
N ALA A 139 -0.79 21.29 17.42
CA ALA A 139 -0.77 21.07 18.86
C ALA A 139 0.58 21.38 19.51
N VAL A 140 1.69 21.20 18.78
CA VAL A 140 3.05 21.56 19.23
C VAL A 140 3.24 23.07 19.17
N ILE A 141 2.89 23.71 18.04
CA ILE A 141 3.05 25.16 17.84
C ILE A 141 2.18 25.98 18.80
N ALA A 142 0.97 25.49 19.12
CA ALA A 142 0.09 26.14 20.08
C ALA A 142 0.71 26.25 21.49
N LYS A 143 1.77 25.48 21.78
CA LYS A 143 2.50 25.51 23.05
C LYS A 143 3.81 26.29 22.98
N MET A 144 4.26 26.66 21.78
CA MET A 144 5.51 27.38 21.56
C MET A 144 5.27 28.89 21.44
N THR A 145 6.27 29.69 21.81
CA THR A 145 6.29 31.12 21.51
C THR A 145 6.76 31.37 20.07
N PRO A 146 6.46 32.53 19.47
CA PRO A 146 6.92 32.86 18.11
C PRO A 146 8.44 32.82 17.96
N GLU A 147 9.17 33.19 19.01
CA GLU A 147 10.63 33.15 19.03
C GLU A 147 11.16 31.71 19.01
N GLU A 148 10.53 30.80 19.75
CA GLU A 148 10.89 29.37 19.77
C GLU A 148 10.64 28.70 18.43
N VAL A 149 9.55 29.03 17.73
CA VAL A 149 9.26 28.49 16.40
C VAL A 149 10.27 29.00 15.36
N MET A 150 10.72 30.24 15.49
CA MET A 150 11.73 30.82 14.59
C MET A 150 13.12 30.22 14.85
N ASN A 151 13.54 30.12 16.11
CA ASN A 151 14.87 29.62 16.50
C ASN A 151 15.00 28.10 16.39
N GLY A 152 13.90 27.35 16.54
CA GLY A 152 13.91 25.88 16.41
C GLY A 152 14.02 25.36 14.97
N LYS A 153 14.21 26.26 14.00
CA LYS A 153 14.39 25.92 12.57
C LYS A 153 15.86 25.64 12.21
N ASP A 154 16.79 25.87 13.13
CA ASP A 154 18.23 25.61 13.02
C ASP A 154 18.66 24.26 13.61
#